data_AF-A0A364REY5-F1
#
_entry.id   AF-A0A364REY5-F1
#
_cell.length_a   1.000
_cell.length_b   1.000
_cell.length_c   1.000
_cell.angle_alpha   90.00
_cell.angle_beta   90.00
_cell.angle_gamma   90.00
#
_symmetry.space_group_name_H-M   'P 1'
#
loop_
_entity.id
_entity.type
_entity.pdbx_description
1 polymer ?
#
loop_
_entity_poly.entity_id
_entity_poly.type
_entity_poly.pdbx_seq_one_letter_code
_entity_poly.pdbx_strand_id
1 'polypeptide(L)'
;MIEKVQLLLQEFEQKQEAGEIETFTVQIFTDSLHIKPEPGLASASQRIDLSTELLLTFEIFLSDTKVIVHNSPEYLTLKSLLNTQGTLERMAQNKTQE
;
A
#
# COMPACT_ATOMS: atom_id res chain seq x y z
N MET A 1 -0.32 2.48 -11.46
CA MET A 1 0.01 3.17 -10.19
C MET A 1 0.01 2.19 -9.02
N ILE A 2 -0.96 1.29 -8.99
CA ILE A 2 -1.07 0.19 -8.02
C ILE A 2 0.19 -0.66 -7.95
N GLU A 3 0.80 -0.98 -9.10
CA GLU A 3 2.08 -1.71 -9.15
C GLU A 3 3.19 -1.02 -8.35
N LYS A 4 3.26 0.32 -8.35
CA LYS A 4 4.27 1.05 -7.55
C LYS A 4 4.03 0.89 -6.05
N VAL A 5 2.76 0.92 -5.62
CA VAL A 5 2.39 0.71 -4.22
C VAL A 5 2.71 -0.73 -3.81
N GLN A 6 2.37 -1.71 -4.66
CA GLN A 6 2.66 -3.13 -4.41
C GLN A 6 4.15 -3.42 -4.34
N LEU A 7 4.95 -2.87 -5.28
CA LEU A 7 6.40 -3.01 -5.27
C LEU A 7 7.01 -2.42 -4.00
N LEU A 8 6.58 -1.22 -3.60
CA LEU A 8 7.10 -0.59 -2.40
C LEU A 8 6.75 -1.40 -1.15
N LEU A 9 5.50 -1.86 -1.02
CA LEU A 9 5.11 -2.73 0.10
C LEU A 9 5.99 -4.00 0.13
N GLN A 10 6.21 -4.63 -1.02
CA GLN A 10 7.05 -5.82 -1.12
C GLN A 10 8.51 -5.54 -0.72
N GLU A 11 9.07 -4.38 -1.06
CA GLU A 11 10.42 -3.99 -0.61
C GLU A 11 10.51 -3.89 0.93
N PHE A 12 9.48 -3.35 1.59
CA PHE A 12 9.44 -3.28 3.05
C PHE A 12 9.19 -4.64 3.70
N GLU A 13 8.38 -5.50 3.08
CA GLU A 13 8.20 -6.89 3.50
C GLU A 13 9.53 -7.64 3.46
N GLN A 14 10.30 -7.53 2.37
CA GLN A 14 11.62 -8.16 2.27
C GLN A 14 12.61 -7.65 3.32
N LYS A 15 12.61 -6.34 3.60
CA LYS A 15 13.45 -5.77 4.67
C LYS A 15 13.07 -6.30 6.06
N GLN A 16 11.78 -6.53 6.30
CA GLN A 16 11.30 -7.12 7.54
C GLN A 16 11.71 -8.60 7.63
N GLU A 17 11.55 -9.36 6.55
CA GLU A 17 11.97 -10.77 6.47
C GLU A 17 13.48 -10.94 6.60
N ALA A 18 14.28 -10.00 6.07
CA ALA A 18 15.73 -9.97 6.20
C ALA A 18 16.22 -9.54 7.59
N GLY A 19 15.32 -9.07 8.46
CA GLY A 19 15.64 -8.55 9.79
C GLY A 19 16.32 -7.17 9.78
N GLU A 20 16.24 -6.43 8.68
CA GLU A 20 16.76 -5.06 8.58
C GLU A 20 15.87 -4.05 9.33
N ILE A 21 14.57 -4.35 9.44
CA ILE A 21 13.58 -3.60 10.20
C ILE A 21 12.72 -4.56 11.03
N GLU A 22 12.24 -4.14 12.20
CA GLU A 22 11.38 -4.99 13.03
C GLU A 22 9.97 -5.09 12.43
N THR A 23 9.41 -3.95 12.01
CA THR A 23 8.13 -3.85 11.33
C THR A 23 8.05 -2.56 10.51
N PHE A 24 6.91 -2.30 9.88
CA PHE A 24 6.62 -1.03 9.23
C PHE A 24 5.13 -0.67 9.35
N THR A 25 4.82 0.60 9.15
CA THR A 25 3.46 1.13 9.13
C THR A 25 3.16 1.78 7.80
N VAL A 26 1.91 1.66 7.37
CA VAL A 26 1.35 2.34 6.21
C VAL A 26 0.38 3.40 6.72
N GLN A 27 0.60 4.64 6.32
CA GLN A 27 -0.23 5.79 6.69
C GLN A 27 -0.89 6.33 5.44
N ILE A 28 -2.21 6.44 5.46
CA ILE A 28 -2.99 6.92 4.32
C ILE A 28 -3.36 8.37 4.60
N PHE A 29 -2.90 9.27 3.72
CA PHE A 29 -3.19 10.70 3.72
C PHE A 29 -4.17 11.04 2.60
N THR A 30 -4.65 12.29 2.60
CA THR A 30 -5.63 12.83 1.66
C THR A 30 -5.25 12.71 0.19
N ASP A 31 -3.95 12.64 -0.11
CA ASP A 31 -3.39 12.67 -1.46
C ASP A 31 -2.31 11.60 -1.69
N SER A 32 -1.91 10.87 -0.63
CA SER A 32 -0.73 10.02 -0.69
C SER A 32 -0.75 8.90 0.36
N LEU A 33 0.08 7.90 0.14
CA LEU A 33 0.35 6.81 1.06
C LEU A 33 1.81 6.85 1.48
N HIS A 34 2.04 6.80 2.78
CA HIS A 34 3.38 6.81 3.36
C HIS A 34 3.66 5.46 3.99
N ILE A 35 4.84 4.91 3.73
CA ILE A 35 5.33 3.69 4.37
C ILE A 35 6.52 4.05 5.24
N LYS A 36 6.50 3.63 6.51
CA LYS A 36 7.53 3.98 7.50
C LYS A 36 7.99 2.73 8.25
N PRO A 37 9.30 2.43 8.29
CA PRO A 37 9.81 1.35 9.12
C PRO A 37 9.78 1.72 10.61
N GLU A 38 9.63 0.72 11.48
CA GLU A 38 9.59 0.84 12.93
C GLU A 38 10.50 -0.22 13.59
N PRO A 39 11.28 0.15 14.64
CA PRO A 39 11.67 1.51 14.99
C PRO A 39 12.60 2.07 13.91
N GLY A 40 12.23 3.18 13.26
CA GLY A 40 12.92 3.64 12.06
C GLY A 40 13.16 5.14 12.00
N LEU A 41 14.31 5.51 11.45
CA LEU A 41 14.59 6.89 11.05
C LEU A 41 13.56 7.32 10.01
N ALA A 42 12.87 8.44 10.25
CA ALA A 42 11.93 9.04 9.30
C ALA A 42 12.53 9.21 7.89
N SER A 43 13.86 9.25 7.77
CA SER A 43 14.64 9.25 6.52
C SER A 43 14.41 8.04 5.61
N ALA A 44 13.97 6.90 6.14
CA ALA A 44 13.61 5.70 5.38
C ALA A 44 12.12 5.66 5.00
N SER A 45 11.35 6.70 5.33
CA SER A 45 9.95 6.80 4.94
C SER A 45 9.84 6.99 3.44
N GLN A 46 8.93 6.27 2.82
CA GLN A 46 8.63 6.40 1.40
C GLN A 46 7.20 6.92 1.22
N ARG A 47 7.03 7.89 0.30
CA ARG A 47 5.73 8.48 -0.05
C ARG A 47 5.39 8.10 -1.49
N ILE A 48 4.16 7.69 -1.71
CA ILE A 48 3.58 7.45 -3.03
C ILE A 48 2.30 8.28 -3.15
N ASP A 49 2.24 9.14 -4.16
CA ASP A 49 0.98 9.80 -4.51
C ASP A 49 0.00 8.76 -5.05
N LEU A 50 -1.25 8.84 -4.61
CA LEU A 50 -2.30 7.90 -5.01
C LEU A 50 -3.25 8.57 -6.00
N SER A 51 -3.87 7.76 -6.86
CA SER A 51 -4.97 8.23 -7.69
C SER A 51 -6.21 8.44 -6.83
N THR A 52 -7.09 9.37 -7.24
CA THR A 52 -8.34 9.65 -6.54
C THR A 52 -9.20 8.40 -6.35
N GLU A 53 -9.26 7.51 -7.34
CA GLU A 53 -10.01 6.25 -7.27
C GLU A 53 -9.48 5.30 -6.19
N LEU A 54 -8.15 5.23 -6.05
CA LEU A 54 -7.50 4.37 -5.07
C LEU A 54 -7.65 4.94 -3.65
N LEU A 55 -7.56 6.27 -3.51
CA LEU A 55 -7.85 6.98 -2.27
C LEU A 55 -9.29 6.74 -1.80
N LEU A 56 -10.27 6.92 -2.69
CA LEU A 56 -11.67 6.66 -2.38
C LEU A 56 -11.91 5.20 -1.98
N THR A 57 -11.23 4.25 -2.64
CA THR A 57 -11.28 2.84 -2.24
C THR A 57 -10.76 2.67 -0.82
N PHE A 58 -9.60 3.24 -0.50
CA PHE A 58 -9.06 3.15 0.86
C PHE A 58 -9.96 3.85 1.90
N GLU A 59 -10.53 5.01 1.59
CA GLU A 59 -11.48 5.67 2.49
C GLU A 59 -12.73 4.84 2.74
N ILE A 60 -13.26 4.12 1.75
CA ILE A 60 -14.44 3.27 1.92
C ILE A 60 -14.14 2.05 2.80
N PHE A 61 -12.99 1.40 2.62
CA PHE A 61 -12.69 0.12 3.26
C PHE A 61 -11.82 0.24 4.52
N LEU A 62 -11.16 1.38 4.74
CA LEU A 62 -10.20 1.61 5.82
C LEU A 62 -10.49 2.93 6.58
N SER A 63 -11.75 3.40 6.56
CA SER A 63 -12.18 4.75 6.98
C SER A 63 -11.71 5.18 8.38
N ASP A 64 -11.67 4.24 9.32
CA ASP A 64 -11.26 4.48 10.71
C ASP A 64 -9.75 4.30 10.95
N THR A 65 -9.02 3.78 9.98
CA THR A 65 -7.63 3.33 10.15
C THR A 65 -6.66 4.26 9.44
N LYS A 66 -6.14 5.24 10.18
CA LYS A 66 -5.12 6.20 9.68
C LYS A 66 -3.71 5.62 9.61
N VAL A 67 -3.44 4.59 10.41
CA VAL A 67 -2.13 3.92 10.52
C VAL A 67 -2.37 2.42 10.53
N ILE A 68 -1.79 1.74 9.56
CA ILE A 68 -1.92 0.30 9.34
C ILE A 68 -0.57 -0.34 9.64
N VAL A 69 -0.50 -1.20 10.64
CA VAL A 69 0.75 -1.90 11.00
C VAL A 69 0.91 -3.13 10.10
N HIS A 70 2.13 -3.40 9.65
CA HIS A 70 2.44 -4.63 8.92
C HIS A 70 1.96 -5.87 9.70
N ASN A 71 1.37 -6.84 8.98
CA ASN A 71 0.68 -8.03 9.52
C ASN A 71 -0.62 -7.80 10.32
N SER A 72 -1.16 -6.57 10.38
CA SER A 72 -2.50 -6.36 10.95
C SER A 72 -3.61 -6.84 9.99
N PRO A 73 -4.84 -7.09 10.47
CA PRO A 73 -6.00 -7.40 9.62
C PRO A 73 -6.26 -6.34 8.54
N GLU A 74 -6.04 -5.07 8.86
CA GLU A 74 -6.17 -3.93 7.96
C GLU A 74 -5.08 -3.95 6.88
N TYR A 75 -3.88 -4.42 7.21
CA TYR A 75 -2.80 -4.61 6.22
C TYR A 75 -3.15 -5.71 5.21
N LEU A 76 -3.73 -6.81 5.68
CA LEU A 76 -4.21 -7.89 4.79
C LEU A 76 -5.35 -7.40 3.89
N THR A 77 -6.24 -6.56 4.43
CA THR A 77 -7.31 -5.89 3.68
C THR A 77 -6.72 -4.97 2.62
N LEU A 78 -5.74 -4.12 2.97
CA LEU A 78 -5.04 -3.24 2.05
C LEU A 78 -4.39 -4.02 0.89
N LYS A 79 -3.65 -5.10 1.18
CA LYS A 79 -3.05 -5.95 0.14
C LYS A 79 -4.10 -6.57 -0.77
N SER A 80 -5.23 -7.01 -0.21
CA SER A 80 -6.33 -7.59 -1.00
C SER A 80 -6.95 -6.56 -1.94
N LEU A 81 -7.21 -5.33 -1.46
CA LEU A 81 -7.73 -4.25 -2.28
C LEU A 81 -6.78 -3.89 -3.43
N LEU A 82 -5.48 -3.76 -3.14
CA LEU A 82 -4.46 -3.50 -4.16
C LEU A 82 -4.42 -4.61 -5.22
N ASN A 83 -4.49 -5.88 -4.82
CA ASN A 83 -4.53 -7.01 -5.75
C ASN A 83 -5.80 -7.03 -6.62
N THR A 84 -6.97 -6.77 -6.03
CA THR A 84 -8.23 -6.71 -6.76
C THR A 84 -8.20 -5.57 -7.78
N GLN A 85 -7.81 -4.37 -7.36
CA GLN A 85 -7.74 -3.20 -8.23
C GLN A 85 -6.70 -3.39 -9.35
N GLY A 86 -5.51 -3.90 -9.03
CA GLY A 86 -4.48 -4.20 -10.06
C GLY A 86 -4.88 -5.33 -11.01
N THR A 87 -5.78 -6.22 -10.61
CA THR A 87 -6.37 -7.24 -11.51
C THR A 87 -7.42 -6.62 -12.42
N LEU A 88 -8.28 -5.74 -11.89
CA LEU A 88 -9.26 -5.00 -12.68
C LEU A 88 -8.60 -4.09 -13.72
N GLU A 89 -7.54 -3.36 -13.35
CA GLU A 89 -6.75 -2.52 -14.27
C GLU A 89 -6.21 -3.36 -15.45
N ARG A 90 -5.59 -4.52 -15.17
CA ARG A 90 -5.06 -5.41 -16.20
C ARG A 90 -6.15 -5.99 -17.12
N MET A 91 -7.31 -6.36 -16.54
CA MET A 91 -8.43 -6.86 -17.32
C MET A 91 -9.05 -5.78 -18.22
N ALA A 92 -9.13 -4.54 -17.75
CA ALA A 92 -9.62 -3.41 -18.55
C ALA A 92 -8.66 -3.07 -19.72
N GLN A 93 -7.35 -3.18 -19.49
CA GLN A 93 -6.34 -2.97 -20.53
C GLN A 93 -6.38 -4.06 -21.62
N ASN A 94 -6.55 -5.34 -21.23
CA ASN A 94 -6.65 -6.43 -22.20
C ASN A 94 -7.93 -6.36 -23.07
N LYS A 95 -9.02 -5.81 -22.57
CA LYS A 95 -10.27 -5.63 -23.34
C LYS A 95 -10.23 -4.51 -24.38
N THR A 96 -9.23 -3.65 -24.36
CA THR A 96 -9.10 -2.51 -25.29
C THR A 96 -8.25 -2.86 -26.52
N GLN A 97 -7.72 -4.09 -26.59
CA GLN A 97 -6.88 -4.57 -27.70
C GLN A 97 -7.54 -5.65 -28.59
N GLU A 98 -8.84 -5.92 -28.42
CA GLU A 98 -9.63 -6.83 -29.28
C GLU A 98 -10.59 -6.08 -30.20
#